data_AF-A0A933JM11-F1
#
_entry.id   AF-A0A933JM11-F1
#
_cell.length_a   1.000
_cell.length_b   1.000
_cell.length_c   1.000
_cell.angle_alpha   90.00
_cell.angle_beta   90.00
_cell.angle_gamma   90.00
#
_symmetry.space_group_name_H-M   'P 1'
#
loop_
_entity.id
_entity.type
_entity.pdbx_description
1 polymer ?
#
loop_
_entity_poly.entity_id
_entity_poly.type
_entity_poly.pdbx_seq_one_letter_code
_entity_poly.pdbx_strand_id
1 'polypeptide(L)'
;MVAIARRPPAARFLTARALHHRLFHGARPTLLTRSNEWSQAASRAFAAELLAPEDALRAELGAGTEIDALSDRFDVAPLVIHHQLQNHGLASL
;
A
#
# COMPACT_ATOMS: atom_id res chain seq x y z
N MET A 1 -15.22 -22.67 -12.08
CA MET A 1 -14.23 -21.89 -11.30
C MET A 1 -14.06 -20.53 -11.98
N VAL A 2 -14.70 -19.48 -11.48
CA VAL A 2 -14.48 -18.12 -12.01
C VAL A 2 -13.24 -17.56 -11.32
N ALA A 3 -12.14 -17.44 -12.05
CA ALA A 3 -10.99 -16.68 -11.58
C ALA A 3 -11.41 -15.21 -11.53
N ILE A 4 -11.63 -14.68 -10.33
CA ILE A 4 -11.80 -13.24 -10.14
C ILE A 4 -10.44 -12.64 -10.50
N ALA A 5 -10.33 -12.07 -11.71
CA ALA A 5 -9.19 -11.27 -12.09
C ALA A 5 -9.06 -10.14 -11.07
N ARG A 6 -8.06 -10.22 -10.19
CA ARG A 6 -7.81 -9.16 -9.22
C ARG A 6 -7.45 -7.92 -10.02
N ARG A 7 -8.03 -6.76 -9.68
CA ARG A 7 -7.61 -5.50 -10.31
C ARG A 7 -6.08 -5.37 -10.19
N PRO A 8 -5.37 -4.94 -11.25
CA PRO A 8 -3.90 -4.87 -11.27
C PRO A 8 -3.27 -4.18 -10.03
N PRO A 9 -3.85 -3.07 -9.51
CA PRO A 9 -3.33 -2.43 -8.29
C PRO A 9 -3.35 -3.34 -7.05
N ALA A 10 -4.36 -4.21 -6.93
CA ALA A 10 -4.48 -5.14 -5.81
C ALA A 10 -3.42 -6.25 -5.89
N ALA A 11 -3.05 -6.70 -7.09
CA ALA A 11 -2.00 -7.70 -7.28
C ALA A 11 -0.61 -7.13 -6.93
N ARG A 12 -0.30 -5.88 -7.33
CA ARG A 12 0.95 -5.19 -6.97
C ARG A 12 1.09 -5.02 -5.46
N PHE A 13 0.02 -4.56 -4.81
CA PHE A 13 0.01 -4.39 -3.35
C PHE A 13 0.26 -5.70 -2.60
N LEU A 14 -0.35 -6.79 -3.04
CA LEU A 14 -0.13 -8.11 -2.43
C LEU A 14 1.27 -8.66 -2.68
N THR A 15 1.84 -8.37 -3.86
CA THR A 15 3.21 -8.74 -4.19
C THR A 15 4.21 -7.99 -3.29
N ALA A 16 4.00 -6.69 -3.07
CA ALA A 16 4.79 -5.90 -2.14
C ALA A 16 4.70 -6.43 -0.69
N ARG A 17 3.51 -6.85 -0.26
CA ARG A 17 3.33 -7.51 1.05
C ARG A 17 4.06 -8.84 1.15
N ALA A 18 4.03 -9.65 0.10
CA ALA A 18 4.77 -10.93 0.06
C ALA A 18 6.29 -10.69 0.10
N LEU A 19 6.78 -9.63 -0.55
CA LEU A 19 8.17 -9.20 -0.49
C LEU A 19 8.59 -8.88 0.95
N HIS A 20 7.79 -8.11 1.70
CA HIS A 20 8.04 -7.86 3.13
C HIS A 20 8.19 -9.18 3.92
N HIS A 21 7.26 -10.12 3.76
CA HIS A 21 7.37 -11.41 4.45
C HIS A 21 8.66 -12.14 4.08
N ARG A 22 9.01 -12.19 2.79
CA ARG A 22 10.23 -12.84 2.31
C ARG A 22 11.50 -12.22 2.88
N LEU A 23 11.54 -10.89 3.00
CA LEU A 23 12.70 -10.14 3.49
C LEU A 23 12.88 -10.25 5.00
N PHE A 24 11.80 -10.09 5.78
CA PHE A 24 11.89 -9.93 7.23
C PHE A 24 11.58 -11.20 8.02
N HIS A 25 10.92 -12.20 7.42
CA HIS A 25 10.46 -13.41 8.11
C HIS A 25 10.91 -14.72 7.40
N GLY A 26 11.58 -14.60 6.26
CA GLY A 26 11.95 -15.73 5.41
C GLY A 26 10.76 -16.35 4.67
N ALA A 27 10.96 -17.54 4.09
CA ALA A 27 9.94 -18.24 3.29
C ALA A 27 9.04 -19.16 4.13
N ARG A 28 8.61 -18.72 5.32
CA ARG A 28 7.73 -19.52 6.19
C ARG A 28 6.26 -19.22 5.91
N PRO A 29 5.43 -20.24 5.62
CA PRO A 29 3.98 -20.06 5.53
C PRO A 29 3.45 -19.46 6.84
N THR A 30 2.64 -18.41 6.75
CA THR A 30 1.98 -17.78 7.91
C THR A 30 0.49 -17.71 7.65
N LEU A 31 -0.29 -18.10 8.66
CA LEU A 31 -1.74 -17.90 8.62
C LEU A 31 -2.07 -16.41 8.75
N LEU A 32 -2.94 -15.93 7.87
CA LEU A 32 -3.54 -14.58 7.96
C LEU A 32 -4.62 -14.58 9.06
N THR A 33 -4.21 -14.75 10.31
CA THR A 33 -5.10 -14.67 11.49
C THR A 33 -4.95 -13.32 12.20
N ARG A 34 -5.85 -13.01 13.14
CA ARG A 34 -5.75 -11.80 13.96
C ARG A 34 -4.55 -11.82 14.93
N SER A 35 -4.00 -13.00 15.23
CA SER A 35 -2.85 -13.16 16.15
C SER A 35 -1.55 -12.50 15.68
N ASN A 36 -1.48 -12.05 14.42
CA ASN A 36 -0.28 -11.48 13.81
C ASN A 36 -0.49 -10.03 13.36
N GLU A 37 -1.36 -9.30 14.07
CA GLU A 37 -1.77 -7.93 13.74
C GLU A 37 -0.59 -6.99 13.46
N TRP A 38 0.48 -7.05 14.27
CA TRP A 38 1.63 -6.17 14.08
C TRP A 38 2.43 -6.49 12.81
N SER A 39 2.77 -7.76 12.55
CA SER A 39 3.50 -8.12 11.32
C SER A 39 2.66 -7.87 10.06
N GLN A 40 1.33 -8.02 10.17
CA GLN A 40 0.42 -7.66 9.09
C GLN A 40 0.32 -6.14 8.89
N ALA A 41 0.32 -5.36 9.97
CA ALA A 41 0.35 -3.90 9.90
C ALA A 41 1.67 -3.42 9.28
N ALA A 42 2.81 -3.94 9.74
CA ALA A 42 4.12 -3.67 9.17
C ALA A 42 4.19 -4.04 7.68
N SER A 43 3.66 -5.21 7.29
CA SER A 43 3.57 -5.62 5.89
C SER A 43 2.75 -4.66 5.04
N ARG A 44 1.60 -4.16 5.55
CA ARG A 44 0.77 -3.17 4.84
C ARG A 44 1.46 -1.81 4.74
N ALA A 45 2.08 -1.34 5.82
CA ALA A 45 2.83 -0.08 5.82
C ALA A 45 4.00 -0.12 4.85
N PHE A 46 4.78 -1.22 4.87
CA PHE A 46 5.84 -1.46 3.90
C PHE A 46 5.33 -1.42 2.46
N ALA A 47 4.21 -2.10 2.17
CA ALA A 47 3.66 -2.13 0.82
C ALA A 47 3.15 -0.76 0.35
N ALA A 48 2.57 0.03 1.25
CA ALA A 48 2.15 1.39 0.97
C ALA A 48 3.35 2.29 0.64
N GLU A 49 4.39 2.25 1.47
CA GLU A 49 5.60 3.07 1.29
C GLU A 49 6.39 2.68 0.04
N LEU A 50 6.49 1.38 -0.26
CA LEU A 50 7.18 0.92 -1.46
C LEU A 50 6.47 1.34 -2.76
N LEU A 51 5.14 1.41 -2.75
CA LEU A 51 4.34 1.66 -3.95
C LEU A 51 3.97 3.14 -4.13
N ALA A 52 3.77 3.86 -3.03
CA ALA A 52 3.47 5.29 -3.00
C ALA A 52 4.32 5.93 -1.88
N PRO A 53 5.60 6.22 -2.16
CA PRO A 53 6.53 6.76 -1.16
C PRO A 53 6.13 8.16 -0.70
N GLU A 54 6.35 8.46 0.57
CA GLU A 54 6.05 9.76 1.18
C GLU A 54 6.66 10.94 0.40
N ASP A 55 7.96 10.86 0.11
CA ASP A 55 8.69 11.93 -0.56
C ASP A 55 8.19 12.16 -2.00
N ALA A 56 7.79 11.09 -2.68
CA ALA A 56 7.22 11.17 -4.02
C ALA A 56 5.81 11.77 -3.97
N LEU A 57 4.98 11.37 -3.01
CA LEU A 57 3.66 11.98 -2.80
C LEU A 57 3.79 13.47 -2.47
N ARG A 58 4.70 13.83 -1.56
CA ARG A 58 4.97 15.23 -1.20
C ARG A 58 5.37 16.09 -2.39
N ALA A 59 6.17 15.56 -3.31
CA ALA A 59 6.59 16.27 -4.51
C ALA A 59 5.44 16.52 -5.51
N GLU A 60 4.41 15.67 -5.51
CA GLU A 60 3.25 15.75 -6.41
C GLU A 60 2.04 16.49 -5.77
N LEU A 61 2.12 16.82 -4.47
CA LEU A 61 1.09 17.58 -3.78
C LEU A 61 1.17 19.07 -4.14
N GLY A 62 0.04 19.60 -4.61
CA GLY A 62 -0.17 21.00 -4.92
C GLY A 62 -1.62 21.42 -4.66
N ALA A 63 -1.92 22.68 -4.95
CA ALA A 63 -3.30 23.16 -4.87
C ALA A 63 -4.18 22.42 -5.90
N GLY A 64 -5.24 21.75 -5.42
CA GLY A 64 -6.16 21.00 -6.26
C GLY A 64 -5.68 19.61 -6.68
N THR A 65 -4.67 19.05 -6.03
CA THR A 65 -4.28 17.64 -6.26
C THR A 65 -5.40 16.71 -5.79
N GLU A 66 -5.97 15.95 -6.73
CA GLU A 66 -7.02 14.96 -6.47
C GLU A 66 -6.42 13.58 -6.13
N ILE A 67 -7.05 12.86 -5.19
CA ILE A 67 -6.61 11.52 -4.77
C ILE A 67 -6.59 10.54 -5.95
N ASP A 68 -7.58 10.60 -6.83
CA ASP A 68 -7.67 9.69 -7.98
C ASP A 68 -6.52 9.92 -8.98
N ALA A 69 -6.08 11.17 -9.17
CA ALA A 69 -4.92 11.47 -10.01
C ALA A 69 -3.62 10.87 -9.45
N LEU A 70 -3.43 10.93 -8.13
CA LEU A 70 -2.32 10.25 -7.46
C LEU A 70 -2.47 8.72 -7.54
N SER A 71 -3.69 8.21 -7.40
CA SER A 71 -3.98 6.78 -7.50
C SER A 71 -3.56 6.21 -8.86
N ASP A 72 -3.90 6.91 -9.94
CA ASP A 72 -3.53 6.55 -11.30
C ASP A 72 -2.01 6.68 -11.52
N ARG A 73 -1.41 7.76 -11.01
CA ARG A 73 0.03 8.01 -11.12
C ARG A 73 0.89 6.92 -10.47
N PHE A 74 0.51 6.47 -9.28
CA PHE A 74 1.25 5.46 -8.52
C PHE A 74 0.76 4.02 -8.77
N ASP A 75 -0.29 3.83 -9.57
CA ASP A 75 -0.91 2.52 -9.87
C ASP A 75 -1.26 1.74 -8.58
N VAL A 76 -1.87 2.44 -7.63
CA VAL A 76 -2.37 1.90 -6.36
C VAL A 76 -3.87 2.16 -6.23
N ALA A 77 -4.52 1.57 -5.22
CA ALA A 77 -5.91 1.91 -4.93
C ALA A 77 -5.98 3.29 -4.23
N PRO A 78 -7.06 4.08 -4.42
CA PRO A 78 -7.20 5.41 -3.79
C PRO A 78 -7.07 5.37 -2.27
N LEU A 79 -7.51 4.27 -1.66
CA LEU A 79 -7.37 4.04 -0.21
C LEU A 79 -5.91 4.03 0.26
N VAL A 80 -4.97 3.53 -0.55
CA VAL A 80 -3.53 3.53 -0.20
C VAL A 80 -3.00 4.96 -0.17
N ILE A 81 -3.37 5.78 -1.17
CA ILE A 81 -3.02 7.21 -1.22
C ILE A 81 -3.60 7.93 0.00
N HIS A 82 -4.90 7.74 0.28
CA HIS A 82 -5.57 8.36 1.42
C HIS A 82 -4.85 8.05 2.74
N HIS A 83 -4.53 6.79 2.98
CA HIS A 83 -3.83 6.37 4.18
C HIS A 83 -2.40 6.93 4.25
N GLN A 84 -1.67 6.99 3.13
CA GLN A 84 -0.34 7.59 3.12
C GLN A 84 -0.36 9.09 3.43
N LEU A 85 -1.31 9.82 2.84
CA LEU A 85 -1.47 11.24 3.13
C LEU A 85 -1.83 11.50 4.59
N GLN A 86 -2.71 10.68 5.17
CA GLN A 86 -3.05 10.74 6.60
C GLN A 86 -1.86 10.41 7.50
N ASN A 87 -1.21 9.26 7.28
CA ASN A 87 -0.15 8.75 8.15
C ASN A 87 1.07 9.68 8.20
N HIS A 88 1.36 10.35 7.09
CA HIS A 88 2.49 11.27 6.96
C HIS A 88 2.13 12.73 7.20
N GLY A 89 0.88 13.02 7.61
CA GLY A 89 0.42 14.38 7.89
C GLY A 89 0.45 15.30 6.66
N LEU A 90 0.34 14.74 5.46
CA LEU A 90 0.38 15.46 4.19
C LEU A 90 -1.00 15.99 3.75
N ALA A 91 -2.07 15.50 4.36
CA ALA A 91 -3.43 16.05 4.20
C ALA A 91 -4.08 16.22 5.58
N SER A 92 -4.60 17.41 5.86
CA SER A 92 -5.58 17.59 6.92
C SER A 92 -6.94 17.15 6.39
N LEU A 93 -7.51 16.10 6.97
CA LEU A 93 -8.91 15.76 6.77
C LEU A 93 -9.79 16.50 7.77
#